data_AF-A0A2A9F286-F1
#
_entry.id   AF-A0A2A9F286-F1
#
_cell.length_a   1.000
_cell.length_b   1.000
_cell.length_c   1.000
_cell.angle_alpha   90.00
_cell.angle_beta   90.00
_cell.angle_gamma   90.00
#
_symmetry.space_group_name_H-M   'P 1'
#
loop_
_entity.id
_entity.type
_entity.pdbx_description
1 polymer ?
#
loop_
_entity_poly.entity_id
_entity_poly.type
_entity_poly.pdbx_seq_one_letter_code
_entity_poly.pdbx_strand_id
1 'polypeptide(L)'
;MPLESVPDDEGAHIHTLTPEQYGEPVKMAERPVPALAWIRNRDGHHRLMEVVATAWTPRAVQVRYTDGNDHVPVVWLSARSVLRLGSSDE
;
A
#
# COMPACT_ATOMS: atom_id res chain seq x y z
N MET A 1 -2.04 18.96 -11.55
CA MET A 1 -3.09 18.46 -10.64
C MET A 1 -2.46 18.35 -9.26
N PRO A 2 -2.92 19.08 -8.24
CA PRO A 2 -2.35 18.91 -6.90
C PRO A 2 -2.76 17.52 -6.40
N LEU A 3 -1.79 16.69 -6.03
CA LEU A 3 -2.02 15.39 -5.43
C LEU A 3 -2.83 15.61 -4.15
N GLU A 4 -4.11 15.27 -4.26
CA GLU A 4 -5.18 15.51 -3.31
C GLU A 4 -4.81 14.96 -1.93
N SER A 5 -5.29 15.69 -0.94
CA SER A 5 -5.07 15.56 0.49
C SER A 5 -4.92 14.13 0.98
N VAL A 6 -3.95 13.92 1.88
CA VAL A 6 -3.97 12.82 2.86
C VAL A 6 -5.42 12.67 3.35
N PRO A 7 -6.01 11.47 3.39
CA PRO A 7 -7.23 11.32 4.15
C PRO A 7 -6.87 11.61 5.61
N ASP A 8 -7.24 12.80 6.09
CA ASP A 8 -7.46 13.14 7.50
C ASP A 8 -8.63 12.30 8.09
N ASP A 9 -8.93 11.17 7.46
CA ASP A 9 -9.97 10.25 7.88
C ASP A 9 -9.35 9.46 9.03
N GLU A 10 -9.81 9.78 10.24
CA GLU A 10 -9.61 8.99 11.47
C GLU A 10 -9.76 7.46 11.27
N GLY A 11 -10.33 7.00 10.14
CA GLY A 11 -10.48 5.58 9.77
C GLY A 11 -9.46 5.00 8.78
N ALA A 12 -8.57 5.79 8.17
CA ALA A 12 -7.50 5.25 7.32
C ALA A 12 -6.31 4.85 8.20
N HIS A 13 -6.40 3.68 8.84
CA HIS A 13 -5.26 3.08 9.54
C HIS A 13 -4.15 2.77 8.53
N ILE A 14 -3.28 3.74 8.26
CA ILE A 14 -2.06 3.61 7.44
C ILE A 14 -1.01 2.89 8.31
N HIS A 15 -1.31 1.64 8.62
CA HIS A 15 -0.48 0.76 9.42
C HIS A 15 -0.26 -0.54 8.66
N THR A 16 0.95 -1.08 8.78
CA THR A 16 1.22 -2.44 8.36
C THR A 16 0.28 -3.37 9.10
N LEU A 17 -0.52 -4.12 8.35
CA LEU A 17 -1.49 -5.06 8.90
C LEU A 17 -0.82 -6.40 9.22
N THR A 18 -1.19 -6.98 10.36
CA THR A 18 -0.82 -8.36 10.72
C THR A 18 -1.69 -9.37 9.94
N PRO A 19 -1.32 -10.67 9.95
CA PRO A 19 -2.13 -11.73 9.32
C PRO A 19 -3.61 -11.74 9.69
N GLU A 20 -3.92 -11.46 10.94
CA GLU A 20 -5.30 -11.43 11.44
C GLU A 20 -6.10 -10.22 10.94
N GLN A 21 -5.41 -9.17 10.47
CA GLN A 21 -6.02 -7.89 10.09
C GLN A 21 -6.27 -7.78 8.59
N TYR A 22 -5.38 -8.30 7.74
CA TYR A 22 -5.55 -8.18 6.28
C TYR A 22 -6.66 -9.10 5.73
N GLY A 23 -6.99 -10.20 6.42
CA GLY A 23 -8.13 -11.08 6.11
C GLY A 23 -7.90 -12.07 4.95
N GLU A 24 -8.95 -12.77 4.54
CA GLU A 24 -8.92 -13.80 3.49
C GLU A 24 -10.10 -13.65 2.51
N PRO A 25 -10.05 -14.21 1.28
CA PRO A 25 -8.90 -14.92 0.69
C PRO A 25 -7.83 -13.96 0.16
N VAL A 26 -6.57 -14.42 0.20
CA VAL A 26 -5.45 -13.73 -0.43
C VAL A 26 -5.40 -14.08 -1.92
N LYS A 27 -5.40 -13.06 -2.77
CA LYS A 27 -5.19 -13.18 -4.21
C LYS A 27 -3.80 -12.64 -4.56
N MET A 28 -3.00 -13.47 -5.22
CA MET A 28 -1.69 -13.07 -5.70
C MET A 28 -1.83 -12.34 -7.02
N ALA A 29 -1.02 -11.29 -7.21
CA ALA A 29 -0.91 -10.63 -8.50
C ALA A 29 -0.14 -11.55 -9.46
N GLU A 30 -0.67 -11.78 -10.66
CA GLU A 30 0.03 -12.56 -11.69
C GLU A 30 1.35 -11.89 -12.13
N ARG A 31 1.38 -10.56 -12.06
CA ARG A 31 2.57 -9.73 -12.29
C ARG A 31 2.62 -8.61 -11.24
N PRO A 32 3.80 -8.11 -10.88
CA PRO A 32 3.91 -6.98 -9.97
C PRO A 32 3.20 -5.75 -10.55
N VAL A 33 2.26 -5.17 -9.80
CA VAL A 33 1.43 -4.05 -10.27
C VAL A 33 1.97 -2.75 -9.67
N PRO A 34 2.50 -1.81 -10.47
CA PRO A 34 2.95 -0.52 -9.94
C PRO A 34 1.76 0.23 -9.34
N ALA A 35 1.96 0.89 -8.20
CA ALA A 35 0.89 1.56 -7.47
C ALA A 35 1.42 2.78 -6.71
N LEU A 36 0.50 3.62 -6.25
CA LEU A 36 0.79 4.70 -5.31
C LEU A 36 0.09 4.43 -3.99
N ALA A 37 0.83 4.49 -2.89
CA ALA A 37 0.27 4.28 -1.56
C ALA A 37 0.83 5.26 -0.54
N TRP A 38 -0.01 5.64 0.42
CA TRP A 38 0.44 6.35 1.62
C TRP A 38 1.11 5.36 2.57
N ILE A 39 2.34 5.65 2.97
CA ILE A 39 3.11 4.86 3.92
C ILE A 39 3.49 5.74 5.11
N ARG A 40 3.30 5.22 6.32
CA ARG A 40 3.76 5.88 7.54
C ARG A 40 5.21 5.50 7.81
N ASN A 41 6.10 6.50 7.89
CA ASN A 41 7.49 6.27 8.24
C ASN A 41 7.67 6.06 9.76
N ARG A 42 8.90 5.75 10.20
CA ARG A 42 9.22 5.52 11.62
C ARG A 42 8.99 6.75 12.50
N ASP A 43 9.14 7.95 11.93
CA ASP A 43 8.89 9.23 12.60
C ASP A 43 7.39 9.55 12.70
N GLY A 44 6.53 8.68 12.15
CA GLY A 44 5.08 8.81 12.18
C GLY A 44 4.50 9.69 11.08
N HIS A 45 5.31 10.21 10.16
CA HIS A 45 4.87 10.98 9.00
C HIS A 45 4.35 10.08 7.89
N HIS A 46 3.23 10.48 7.28
CA HIS A 46 2.69 9.83 6.09
C HIS A 46 3.34 10.41 4.83
N ARG A 47 3.82 9.53 3.95
CA ARG A 47 4.41 9.90 2.67
C ARG A 47 3.77 9.10 1.55
N LEU A 48 3.43 9.78 0.45
CA LEU A 48 3.00 9.12 -0.77
C LEU A 48 4.22 8.52 -1.45
N MET A 49 4.19 7.22 -1.70
CA MET A 49 5.30 6.48 -2.29
C MET A 49 4.83 5.66 -3.49
N GLU A 50 5.73 5.51 -4.46
CA GLU A 50 5.62 4.49 -5.49
C GLU A 50 5.89 3.13 -4.85
N VAL A 51 4.96 2.21 -5.07
CA VAL A 51 5.00 0.86 -4.51
C VAL A 51 4.65 -0.13 -5.61
N VAL A 52 4.88 -1.41 -5.33
CA VAL A 52 4.56 -2.50 -6.23
C VAL A 52 3.63 -3.45 -5.48
N ALA A 53 2.36 -3.48 -5.87
CA ALA A 53 1.39 -4.42 -5.34
C ALA A 53 1.68 -5.83 -5.85
N THR A 54 1.66 -6.79 -4.95
CA THR A 54 2.04 -8.20 -5.19
C THR A 54 0.97 -9.19 -4.77
N ALA A 55 0.09 -8.79 -3.84
CA ALA A 55 -1.10 -9.55 -3.46
C ALA A 55 -2.18 -8.61 -2.92
N TRP A 56 -3.41 -9.07 -2.82
CA TRP A 56 -4.51 -8.34 -2.18
C TRP A 56 -5.54 -9.26 -1.56
N THR A 57 -6.30 -8.69 -0.63
CA THR A 57 -7.54 -9.24 -0.08
C THR A 57 -8.65 -8.21 -0.35
N PRO A 58 -9.92 -8.50 0.00
CA PRO A 58 -10.97 -7.48 -0.06
C PRO A 58 -10.70 -6.25 0.83
N ARG A 59 -9.78 -6.33 1.80
CA ARG A 59 -9.52 -5.27 2.79
C ARG A 59 -8.14 -4.65 2.70
N ALA A 60 -7.19 -5.32 2.06
CA ALA A 60 -5.78 -4.97 2.14
C ALA A 60 -5.03 -5.27 0.86
N VAL A 61 -3.91 -4.60 0.66
CA VAL A 61 -2.99 -4.81 -0.47
C VAL A 61 -1.59 -5.03 0.08
N GLN A 62 -0.95 -6.12 -0.35
CA GLN A 62 0.46 -6.38 -0.09
C GLN A 62 1.29 -5.61 -1.10
N VAL A 63 2.16 -4.75 -0.60
CA VAL A 63 3.03 -3.91 -1.42
C VAL A 63 4.50 -4.09 -1.07
N ARG A 64 5.34 -3.90 -2.07
CA ARG A 64 6.79 -3.77 -1.96
C ARG A 64 7.19 -2.35 -2.30
N TYR A 65 8.11 -1.77 -1.57
CA TYR A 65 8.62 -0.43 -1.86
C TYR A 65 10.08 -0.34 -1.44
N THR A 66 10.85 0.57 -2.04
CA THR A 66 12.21 0.86 -1.62
C THR A 66 12.17 1.89 -0.51
N ASP A 67 12.69 1.56 0.67
CA ASP A 67 12.85 2.53 1.75
C ASP A 67 14.08 3.43 1.50
N GLY A 68 14.24 4.49 2.30
CA GLY A 68 15.37 5.41 2.16
C GLY A 68 16.76 4.80 2.44
N ASN A 69 16.84 3.50 2.74
CA ASN A 69 18.07 2.75 3.03
C ASN A 69 18.29 1.59 2.04
N ASP A 70 17.66 1.64 0.85
CA ASP A 70 17.69 0.59 -0.18
C ASP A 70 17.16 -0.78 0.29
N HIS A 71 16.45 -0.84 1.42
CA HIS A 71 15.72 -2.04 1.79
C HIS A 71 14.41 -2.10 0.99
N VAL A 72 14.00 -3.32 0.63
CA VAL A 72 12.73 -3.57 -0.07
C VAL A 72 11.76 -4.34 0.83
N PRO A 73 11.19 -3.71 1.88
CA PRO A 73 10.21 -4.36 2.74
C PRO A 73 8.95 -4.75 1.96
N VAL A 74 8.31 -5.81 2.44
CA VAL A 74 6.98 -6.25 2.01
C VAL A 74 6.01 -5.97 3.15
N VAL A 75 4.95 -5.20 2.90
CA VAL A 75 3.97 -4.83 3.93
C VAL A 75 2.55 -4.97 3.40
N TRP A 76 1.61 -5.28 4.30
CA TRP A 76 0.18 -5.22 4.02
C TRP A 76 -0.36 -3.86 4.43
N LEU A 77 -0.93 -3.12 3.49
CA LEU A 77 -1.61 -1.86 3.75
C LEU A 77 -3.12 -2.06 3.62
N SER A 78 -3.90 -1.24 4.31
CA SER A 78 -5.34 -1.14 4.04
C SER A 78 -5.56 -0.80 2.55
N ALA A 79 -6.57 -1.40 1.93
CA ALA A 79 -6.91 -1.11 0.54
C ALA A 79 -7.25 0.37 0.32
N ARG A 80 -7.70 1.08 1.38
CA ARG A 80 -7.97 2.52 1.35
C ARG A 80 -6.70 3.38 1.28
N SER A 81 -5.55 2.82 1.64
CA SER A 81 -4.27 3.53 1.59
C SER A 81 -3.61 3.48 0.20
N VAL A 82 -4.15 2.69 -0.73
CA VAL A 82 -3.67 2.57 -2.11
C VAL A 82 -4.52 3.46 -3.01
N LEU A 83 -3.92 4.49 -3.59
CA LEU A 83 -4.62 5.51 -4.38
C LEU A 83 -4.86 5.08 -5.83
N ARG A 84 -3.92 4.31 -6.40
CA ARG A 84 -4.00 3.86 -7.78
C ARG A 84 -3.23 2.56 -7.92
N LEU A 85 -3.87 1.55 -8.48
CA LEU A 85 -3.19 0.45 -9.15
C LEU A 85 -2.94 0.93 -10.58
N GLY A 86 -1.69 1.03 -10.99
CA GLY A 86 -1.36 1.20 -12.40
C GLY A 86 -1.88 -0.03 -13.12
N SER A 87 -2.90 0.12 -13.96
CA SER A 87 -3.27 -0.96 -14.86
C SER A 87 -2.02 -1.34 -15.64
N SER A 88 -1.58 -2.59 -15.52
CA SER A 88 -0.83 -3.24 -16.59
C SER A 88 -1.81 -3.46 -17.74
N ASP A 89 -2.29 -2.37 -18.34
CA ASP A 89 -2.98 -2.42 -19.61
C ASP A 89 -1.88 -2.43 -20.68
N GLU A 90 -2.05 -3.40 -21.57
CA GLU A 90 -1.13 -3.91 -22.59
C GLU A 90 -0.69 -2.86 -23.63
#